data_AF-A0A3B0UPD0-F1
#
_entry.id   AF-A0A3B0UPD0-F1
#
_cell.length_a   1.000
_cell.length_b   1.000
_cell.length_c   1.000
_cell.angle_alpha   90.00
_cell.angle_beta   90.00
_cell.angle_gamma   90.00
#
_symmetry.space_group_name_H-M   'P 1'
#
loop_
_entity.id
_entity.type
_entity.pdbx_description
1 polymer ?
#
loop_
_entity_poly.entity_id
_entity_poly.type
_entity_poly.pdbx_seq_one_letter_code
_entity_poly.pdbx_strand_id
1 'polypeptide(L)'
;MSGNKARLDAISAVINYKPISEPLNFAETPAKELFACNVFSTAVMKQRLPKPIYNSIMATIQQGTPLDISTADAVAAAMKDWAIAKGATHYAHVFYPLTGLTAEKHDSFLTPNGDGSAVAEFSGEQLIQGEPDGSSFPTGGMRPTFEARGYTAWDVTSPAYILENPNGTTLCIPTAFVSWTGEALDKKTPLLRAMKALNNQTQRILKLFGNDDGSLVTASAGPEQEYFLIDRNFFLARPDLMTAGRTLFGAPPAKGQQFDDHYFGAIPERVLACMLETEHELYKLGVPVKTRHNEVAPGQYEVAPVYENANVATDHQQLLMLTLKRVAEKYGMVCLTHEKPFAGVNGSGKHVNFSFGSPTLGNLLEPGETPHQNARFLLFCAAVIRAVDKYALLLRSIIAHANNDHRLGAHEAPPAIISIFLGDQLTDLFEQIKAGGAKSSKVMST
;
A
#
# COMPACT_ATOMS: atom_id res chain seq x y z
N MET A 1 16.80 -39.95 -5.35
CA MET A 1 16.32 -39.03 -4.29
C MET A 1 17.52 -38.62 -3.46
N SER A 2 17.85 -37.32 -3.41
CA SER A 2 19.05 -36.84 -2.70
C SER A 2 18.97 -37.22 -1.21
N GLY A 3 19.97 -37.92 -0.67
CA GLY A 3 20.09 -38.29 0.74
C GLY A 3 20.35 -37.11 1.69
N ASN A 4 19.85 -35.92 1.36
CA ASN A 4 19.95 -34.75 2.22
C ASN A 4 18.90 -34.86 3.33
N LYS A 5 19.37 -35.18 4.54
CA LYS A 5 18.55 -35.35 5.74
C LYS A 5 17.65 -34.14 6.01
N ALA A 6 18.19 -32.91 5.93
CA ALA A 6 17.40 -31.70 6.18
C ALA A 6 16.20 -31.56 5.23
N ARG A 7 16.35 -31.97 3.96
CA ARG A 7 15.24 -31.98 3.00
C ARG A 7 14.19 -33.04 3.34
N LEU A 8 14.61 -34.24 3.75
CA LEU A 8 13.69 -35.31 4.14
C LEU A 8 12.93 -34.94 5.43
N ASP A 9 13.61 -34.34 6.39
CA ASP A 9 13.02 -33.83 7.63
C ASP A 9 11.99 -32.73 7.33
N ALA A 10 12.31 -31.80 6.41
CA ALA A 10 11.36 -30.78 5.96
C ALA A 10 10.11 -31.39 5.29
N ILE A 11 10.27 -32.40 4.42
CA ILE A 11 9.14 -33.11 3.80
C ILE A 11 8.29 -33.79 4.87
N SER A 12 8.91 -34.45 5.85
CA SER A 12 8.21 -35.09 6.95
C SER A 12 7.42 -34.08 7.79
N ALA A 13 8.00 -32.91 8.08
CA ALA A 13 7.33 -31.83 8.80
C ALA A 13 6.13 -31.27 8.02
N VAL A 14 6.25 -31.12 6.70
CA VAL A 14 5.16 -30.66 5.82
C VAL A 14 3.99 -31.65 5.82
N ILE A 15 4.28 -32.95 5.67
CA ILE A 15 3.25 -34.01 5.64
C ILE A 15 2.50 -34.07 6.98
N ASN A 16 3.21 -33.85 8.08
CA ASN A 16 2.65 -33.89 9.43
C ASN A 16 2.18 -32.52 9.95
N TYR A 17 2.06 -31.52 9.06
CA TYR A 17 1.61 -30.18 9.43
C TYR A 17 0.23 -30.23 10.11
N LYS A 18 0.10 -29.49 11.21
CA LYS A 18 -1.17 -29.23 11.88
C LYS A 18 -1.35 -27.71 12.03
N PRO A 19 -2.55 -27.18 11.79
CA PRO A 19 -2.86 -25.77 12.09
C PRO A 19 -2.49 -25.41 13.53
N ILE A 20 -1.87 -24.25 13.71
CA ILE A 20 -1.45 -23.75 15.02
C ILE A 20 -2.64 -23.10 15.76
N SER A 21 -3.52 -22.46 15.01
CA SER A 21 -4.72 -21.78 15.51
C SER A 21 -5.99 -22.53 15.12
N GLU A 22 -7.04 -22.35 15.94
CA GLU A 22 -8.39 -22.77 15.59
C GLU A 22 -8.87 -22.03 14.32
N PRO A 23 -9.66 -22.68 13.46
CA PRO A 23 -10.22 -22.04 12.27
C PRO A 23 -11.09 -20.84 12.65
N LEU A 24 -11.01 -19.77 11.85
CA LEU A 24 -11.90 -18.62 11.98
C LEU A 24 -13.33 -19.00 11.59
N ASN A 25 -14.30 -18.60 12.43
CA ASN A 25 -15.72 -18.74 12.11
C ASN A 25 -16.27 -17.47 11.45
N PHE A 26 -16.23 -17.45 10.12
CA PHE A 26 -16.74 -16.33 9.31
C PHE A 26 -18.26 -16.13 9.39
N ALA A 27 -19.01 -17.11 9.90
CA ALA A 27 -20.46 -16.96 10.13
C ALA A 27 -20.75 -16.16 11.42
N GLU A 28 -19.89 -16.27 12.44
CA GLU A 28 -20.00 -15.51 13.69
C GLU A 28 -19.45 -14.10 13.58
N THR A 29 -18.49 -13.88 12.67
CA THR A 29 -17.88 -12.57 12.41
C THR A 29 -18.01 -12.20 10.92
N PRO A 30 -19.18 -11.71 10.48
CA PRO A 30 -19.40 -11.35 9.09
C PRO A 30 -18.44 -10.24 8.64
N ALA A 31 -17.87 -10.38 7.43
CA ALA A 31 -16.91 -9.42 6.88
C ALA A 31 -17.44 -7.97 6.87
N LYS A 32 -18.75 -7.77 6.72
CA LYS A 32 -19.38 -6.45 6.77
C LYS A 32 -19.23 -5.76 8.13
N GLU A 33 -19.36 -6.50 9.22
CA GLU A 33 -19.24 -5.96 10.58
C GLU A 33 -17.78 -5.78 10.98
N LEU A 34 -16.91 -6.60 10.40
CA LEU A 34 -15.47 -6.54 10.57
C LEU A 34 -14.85 -5.33 9.85
N PHE A 35 -15.42 -4.92 8.71
CA PHE A 35 -14.82 -3.91 7.85
C PHE A 35 -14.59 -2.58 8.57
N ALA A 36 -13.33 -2.15 8.59
CA ALA A 36 -12.84 -0.93 9.24
C ALA A 36 -13.15 -0.84 10.75
N CYS A 37 -13.42 -1.96 11.42
CA CYS A 37 -13.77 -1.96 12.85
C CYS A 37 -12.61 -1.49 13.75
N ASN A 38 -11.36 -1.59 13.26
CA ASN A 38 -10.14 -1.14 13.92
C ASN A 38 -9.58 0.15 13.29
N VAL A 39 -10.41 0.94 12.62
CA VAL A 39 -10.03 2.22 12.03
C VAL A 39 -10.75 3.35 12.74
N PHE A 40 -10.02 4.41 13.13
CA PHE A 40 -10.59 5.65 13.64
C PHE A 40 -11.17 6.47 12.47
N SER A 41 -12.21 5.92 11.85
CA SER A 41 -12.81 6.44 10.62
C SER A 41 -13.59 7.73 10.85
N THR A 42 -13.99 8.40 9.76
CA THR A 42 -14.85 9.59 9.82
C THR A 42 -16.18 9.31 10.54
N ALA A 43 -16.71 8.08 10.46
CA ALA A 43 -17.90 7.67 11.21
C ALA A 43 -17.63 7.63 12.72
N VAL A 44 -16.48 7.09 13.14
CA VAL A 44 -16.05 7.07 14.55
C VAL A 44 -15.79 8.49 15.06
N MET A 45 -15.09 9.30 14.26
CA MET A 45 -14.87 10.72 14.55
C MET A 45 -16.19 11.47 14.75
N LYS A 46 -17.19 11.26 13.87
CA LYS A 46 -18.51 11.91 13.98
C LYS A 46 -19.26 11.53 15.26
N GLN A 47 -19.08 10.30 15.74
CA GLN A 47 -19.72 9.82 16.96
C GLN A 47 -19.04 10.35 18.23
N ARG A 48 -17.71 10.56 18.19
CA ARG A 48 -16.90 10.87 19.37
C ARG A 48 -16.53 12.34 19.51
N LEU A 49 -16.46 13.09 18.41
CA LEU A 49 -16.03 14.48 18.42
C LEU A 49 -17.23 15.43 18.50
N PRO A 50 -17.10 16.56 19.23
CA PRO A 50 -18.06 17.65 19.15
C PRO A 50 -18.21 18.15 17.70
N LYS A 51 -19.44 18.56 17.32
CA LYS A 51 -19.77 19.00 15.95
C LYS A 51 -18.79 20.06 15.38
N PRO A 52 -18.34 21.10 16.13
CA PRO A 52 -17.38 22.06 15.61
C PRO A 52 -16.02 21.44 15.29
N ILE A 53 -15.51 20.55 16.17
CA ILE A 53 -14.24 19.84 15.99
C ILE A 53 -14.32 18.89 14.80
N TYR A 54 -15.42 18.14 14.69
CA TYR A 54 -15.68 17.27 13.54
C TYR A 54 -15.68 18.05 12.22
N ASN A 55 -16.36 19.19 12.16
CA ASN A 55 -16.38 20.01 10.95
C ASN A 55 -14.98 20.57 10.62
N SER A 56 -14.20 20.97 11.64
CA SER A 56 -12.84 21.45 11.47
C SER A 56 -11.91 20.37 10.89
N ILE A 57 -11.90 19.16 11.47
CA ILE A 57 -11.06 18.07 10.96
C ILE A 57 -11.49 17.62 9.56
N MET A 58 -12.79 17.61 9.25
CA MET A 58 -13.27 17.29 7.91
C MET A 58 -12.86 18.34 6.88
N ALA A 59 -12.80 19.63 7.24
CA ALA A 59 -12.25 20.67 6.37
C ALA A 59 -10.76 20.43 6.09
N THR A 60 -9.98 20.06 7.11
CA THR A 60 -8.56 19.69 6.93
C THR A 60 -8.40 18.50 5.99
N ILE A 61 -9.20 17.44 6.15
CA ILE A 61 -9.14 16.23 5.31
C ILE A 61 -9.59 16.49 3.88
N GLN A 62 -10.70 17.21 3.68
CA GLN A 62 -11.34 17.34 2.36
C GLN A 62 -10.87 18.56 1.56
N GLN A 63 -10.44 19.62 2.25
CA GLN A 63 -10.10 20.92 1.63
C GLN A 63 -8.62 21.27 1.83
N GLY A 64 -7.89 20.54 2.69
CA GLY A 64 -6.47 20.78 2.96
C GLY A 64 -6.21 22.03 3.79
N THR A 65 -7.18 22.49 4.59
CA THR A 65 -6.97 23.58 5.55
C THR A 65 -6.02 23.14 6.67
N PRO A 66 -5.16 24.03 7.22
CA PRO A 66 -4.27 23.69 8.34
C PRO A 66 -5.04 23.10 9.54
N LEU A 67 -4.44 22.13 10.22
CA LEU A 67 -4.99 21.56 11.46
C LEU A 67 -4.73 22.52 12.63
N ASP A 68 -5.80 22.96 13.29
CA ASP A 68 -5.71 23.79 14.49
C ASP A 68 -5.34 22.95 15.73
N ILE A 69 -4.55 23.53 16.65
CA ILE A 69 -4.08 22.85 17.86
C ILE A 69 -5.23 22.40 18.77
N SER A 70 -6.29 23.22 18.91
CA SER A 70 -7.44 22.86 19.75
C SER A 70 -8.24 21.70 19.13
N THR A 71 -8.33 21.66 17.80
CA THR A 71 -8.88 20.50 17.08
C THR A 71 -8.00 19.28 17.28
N ALA A 72 -6.67 19.41 17.20
CA ALA A 72 -5.74 18.31 17.42
C ALA A 72 -5.83 17.73 18.84
N ASP A 73 -5.89 18.56 19.88
CA ASP A 73 -6.02 18.11 21.27
C ASP A 73 -7.33 17.34 21.50
N ALA A 74 -8.45 17.88 20.98
CA ALA A 74 -9.74 17.21 21.08
C ALA A 74 -9.75 15.87 20.33
N VAL A 75 -9.10 15.79 19.16
CA VAL A 75 -8.96 14.56 18.39
C VAL A 75 -8.05 13.56 19.10
N ALA A 76 -6.93 14.00 19.66
CA ALA A 76 -6.01 13.14 20.41
C ALA A 76 -6.71 12.50 21.61
N ALA A 77 -7.43 13.29 22.42
CA ALA A 77 -8.19 12.77 23.55
C ALA A 77 -9.21 11.70 23.11
N ALA A 78 -10.01 11.99 22.07
CA ALA A 78 -11.01 11.05 21.56
C ALA A 78 -10.39 9.78 20.95
N MET A 79 -9.25 9.92 20.27
CA MET A 79 -8.51 8.81 19.65
C MET A 79 -7.89 7.89 20.72
N LYS A 80 -7.29 8.47 21.77
CA LYS A 80 -6.80 7.74 22.94
C LYS A 80 -7.90 6.96 23.62
N ASP A 81 -9.01 7.62 23.96
CA ASP A 81 -10.12 6.96 24.67
C ASP A 81 -10.75 5.84 23.82
N TRP A 82 -10.82 6.03 22.50
CA TRP A 82 -11.24 4.98 21.56
C TRP A 82 -10.26 3.80 21.55
N ALA A 83 -8.95 4.06 21.53
CA ALA A 83 -7.92 3.04 21.49
C ALA A 83 -7.84 2.24 22.79
N ILE A 84 -7.87 2.92 23.95
CA ILE A 84 -7.87 2.28 25.26
C ILE A 84 -9.13 1.42 25.45
N ALA A 85 -10.30 1.88 24.98
CA ALA A 85 -11.53 1.08 25.02
C ALA A 85 -11.44 -0.21 24.19
N LYS A 86 -10.51 -0.28 23.24
CA LYS A 86 -10.16 -1.47 22.45
C LYS A 86 -8.92 -2.22 22.98
N GLY A 87 -8.46 -1.88 24.19
CA GLY A 87 -7.34 -2.54 24.85
C GLY A 87 -5.96 -2.04 24.44
N ALA A 88 -5.86 -0.92 23.72
CA ALA A 88 -4.56 -0.35 23.36
C ALA A 88 -3.84 0.19 24.60
N THR A 89 -2.57 -0.19 24.75
CA THR A 89 -1.70 0.27 25.84
C THR A 89 -0.58 1.20 25.34
N HIS A 90 -0.32 1.16 24.04
CA HIS A 90 0.71 1.93 23.37
C HIS A 90 0.13 2.61 22.13
N TYR A 91 0.82 3.65 21.66
CA TYR A 91 0.65 4.21 20.35
C TYR A 91 1.98 4.22 19.60
N ALA A 92 1.90 4.32 18.28
CA ALA A 92 3.06 4.38 17.41
C ALA A 92 2.81 5.30 16.22
N HIS A 93 3.76 6.19 15.95
CA HIS A 93 3.82 6.91 14.68
C HIS A 93 4.41 5.98 13.62
N VAL A 94 3.60 5.65 12.62
CA VAL A 94 3.97 4.76 11.52
C VAL A 94 4.42 5.61 10.35
N PHE A 95 5.63 5.38 9.84
CA PHE A 95 6.16 6.07 8.67
C PHE A 95 7.02 5.13 7.82
N TYR A 96 7.28 5.54 6.58
CA TYR A 96 8.02 4.73 5.60
C TYR A 96 9.33 5.42 5.23
N PRO A 97 10.40 5.21 6.02
CA PRO A 97 11.71 5.80 5.74
C PRO A 97 12.30 5.32 4.41
N LEU A 98 13.38 5.96 3.98
CA LEU A 98 14.05 5.66 2.71
C LEU A 98 14.69 4.26 2.64
N THR A 99 14.62 3.46 3.71
CA THR A 99 15.02 2.03 3.71
C THR A 99 14.05 1.14 2.93
N GLY A 100 12.82 1.61 2.65
CA GLY A 100 11.79 0.81 1.98
C GLY A 100 11.04 -0.15 2.90
N LEU A 101 11.22 -0.05 4.22
CA LEU A 101 10.50 -0.80 5.23
C LEU A 101 9.61 0.12 6.06
N THR A 102 8.56 -0.42 6.68
CA THR A 102 7.77 0.28 7.69
C THR A 102 8.60 0.49 8.96
N ALA A 103 8.56 1.70 9.51
CA ALA A 103 9.15 2.02 10.80
C ALA A 103 8.06 2.50 11.76
N GLU A 104 8.20 2.07 13.01
CA GLU A 104 7.32 2.44 14.11
C GLU A 104 8.12 2.45 15.41
N LYS A 105 7.80 3.40 16.28
CA LYS A 105 8.27 3.45 17.67
C LYS A 105 7.04 3.36 18.56
N HIS A 106 7.07 2.46 19.54
CA HIS A 106 5.93 2.23 20.43
C HIS A 106 6.15 3.00 21.72
N ASP A 107 5.30 3.99 21.96
CA ASP A 107 5.30 4.81 23.17
C ASP A 107 4.06 4.46 24.01
N SER A 108 4.22 4.39 25.33
CA SER A 108 3.10 4.08 26.23
C SER A 108 2.17 5.28 26.37
N PHE A 109 0.87 5.03 26.53
CA PHE A 109 -0.04 6.08 27.00
C PHE A 109 0.22 6.50 28.45
N LEU A 110 0.88 5.66 29.27
CA LEU A 110 1.03 5.92 30.69
C LEU A 110 2.20 6.86 30.98
N THR A 111 1.88 8.01 31.59
CA THR A 111 2.86 8.94 32.17
C THR A 111 2.80 8.84 33.71
N PRO A 112 3.93 8.65 34.41
CA PRO A 112 3.96 8.70 35.88
C PRO A 112 3.65 10.11 36.41
N ASN A 113 2.77 10.21 37.40
CA ASN A 113 2.37 11.49 38.02
C ASN A 113 3.29 11.95 39.16
N GLY A 114 4.37 11.20 39.45
CA GLY A 114 5.31 11.50 40.54
C GLY A 114 4.82 11.17 41.95
N ASP A 115 3.54 10.90 42.14
CA ASP A 115 2.90 10.47 43.40
C ASP A 115 2.79 8.94 43.55
N GLY A 116 3.38 8.19 42.61
CA GLY A 116 3.26 6.73 42.52
C GLY A 116 2.06 6.24 41.70
N SER A 117 1.21 7.14 41.20
CA SER A 117 0.17 6.85 40.21
C SER A 117 0.64 7.14 38.78
N ALA A 118 -0.12 6.66 37.79
CA ALA A 118 0.10 6.97 36.38
C ALA A 118 -1.22 7.39 35.73
N VAL A 119 -1.15 8.30 34.77
CA VAL A 119 -2.29 8.76 33.98
C VAL A 119 -2.05 8.45 32.50
N ALA A 120 -3.13 8.10 31.81
CA ALA A 120 -3.10 7.90 30.36
C ALA A 120 -3.16 9.27 29.65
N GLU A 121 -2.07 9.65 29.01
CA GLU A 121 -1.91 10.91 28.29
C GLU A 121 -1.65 10.67 26.81
N PHE A 122 -2.26 11.52 25.97
CA PHE A 122 -2.01 11.59 24.53
C PHE A 122 -2.49 12.96 24.07
N SER A 123 -1.58 13.81 23.59
CA SER A 123 -1.84 15.23 23.31
C SER A 123 -1.89 15.52 21.81
N GLY A 124 -2.49 16.65 21.44
CA GLY A 124 -2.51 17.14 20.06
C GLY A 124 -1.11 17.49 19.55
N GLU A 125 -0.18 17.84 20.44
CA GLU A 125 1.23 18.03 20.11
C GLU A 125 1.83 16.77 19.49
N GLN A 126 1.54 15.59 20.04
CA GLN A 126 1.99 14.31 19.49
C GLN A 126 1.35 13.97 18.13
N LEU A 127 0.24 14.61 17.75
CA LEU A 127 -0.34 14.48 16.41
C LEU A 127 0.30 15.45 15.41
N ILE A 128 0.58 16.69 15.81
CA ILE A 128 1.13 17.72 14.92
C ILE A 128 2.63 17.55 14.71
N GLN A 129 3.37 17.27 15.79
CA GLN A 129 4.81 17.16 15.78
C GLN A 129 5.30 16.17 16.86
N GLY A 130 5.52 14.92 16.46
CA GLY A 130 6.22 13.92 17.29
C GLY A 130 7.72 13.90 17.03
N GLU A 131 8.51 13.39 17.99
CA GLU A 131 9.95 13.14 17.83
C GLU A 131 10.24 11.63 18.01
N PRO A 132 10.38 10.85 16.92
CA PRO A 132 10.60 9.41 17.00
C PRO A 132 12.04 8.98 17.35
N ASP A 133 12.94 9.91 17.69
CA ASP A 133 14.40 9.68 17.74
C ASP A 133 14.94 9.08 16.42
N GLY A 134 14.94 9.90 15.38
CA GLY A 134 15.25 9.50 14.00
C GLY A 134 16.74 9.35 13.66
N SER A 135 17.61 9.22 14.66
CA SER A 135 19.07 9.33 14.50
C SER A 135 19.69 8.22 13.64
N SER A 136 19.06 7.04 13.62
CA SER A 136 19.56 5.84 12.93
C SER A 136 19.02 5.63 11.51
N PHE A 137 18.10 6.47 11.03
CA PHE A 137 17.55 6.31 9.68
C PHE A 137 18.51 6.86 8.61
N PRO A 138 18.63 6.18 7.45
CA PRO A 138 19.50 6.65 6.38
C PRO A 138 19.03 7.99 5.83
N THR A 139 19.97 8.91 5.68
CA THR A 139 19.71 10.29 5.24
C THR A 139 20.21 10.57 3.82
N GLY A 140 20.78 9.57 3.15
CA GLY A 140 21.40 9.76 1.83
C GLY A 140 22.56 10.78 1.83
N GLY A 141 23.17 11.05 2.99
CA GLY A 141 24.21 12.06 3.15
C GLY A 141 23.69 13.50 3.30
N MET A 142 22.38 13.70 3.42
CA MET A 142 21.77 15.04 3.53
C MET A 142 22.03 15.73 4.88
N ARG A 143 22.53 15.01 5.90
CA ARG A 143 22.86 15.60 7.22
C ARG A 143 23.94 14.83 8.00
N PRO A 144 24.68 15.49 8.91
CA PRO A 144 25.57 14.85 9.88
C PRO A 144 24.80 14.09 10.99
N THR A 145 25.40 13.04 11.57
CA THR A 145 24.76 12.17 12.56
C THR A 145 24.38 12.88 13.87
N PHE A 146 25.07 13.98 14.25
CA PHE A 146 24.75 14.75 15.45
C PHE A 146 23.56 15.71 15.27
N GLU A 147 23.13 15.96 14.03
CA GLU A 147 21.95 16.78 13.69
C GLU A 147 20.75 15.90 13.30
N ALA A 148 20.76 14.63 13.72
CA ALA A 148 19.85 13.62 13.19
C ALA A 148 18.43 13.62 13.80
N ARG A 149 18.03 14.71 14.46
CA ARG A 149 16.65 14.91 14.93
C ARG A 149 15.70 14.87 13.74
N GLY A 150 14.63 14.10 13.88
CA GLY A 150 13.57 14.02 12.88
C GLY A 150 12.23 14.22 13.57
N TYR A 151 11.25 14.68 12.82
CA TYR A 151 9.91 14.97 13.31
C TYR A 151 8.88 14.19 12.52
N THR A 152 7.89 13.65 13.22
CA THR A 152 6.70 13.03 12.64
C THR A 152 5.54 14.00 12.68
N ALA A 153 4.73 14.01 11.64
CA ALA A 153 3.48 14.76 11.60
C ALA A 153 2.36 13.84 11.11
N TRP A 154 1.24 13.77 11.83
CA TRP A 154 0.10 12.95 11.44
C TRP A 154 -0.45 13.37 10.09
N ASP A 155 -0.51 12.41 9.18
CA ASP A 155 -1.22 12.54 7.92
C ASP A 155 -2.70 12.28 8.16
N VAL A 156 -3.44 13.34 8.44
CA VAL A 156 -4.90 13.31 8.68
C VAL A 156 -5.71 12.69 7.53
N THR A 157 -5.15 12.65 6.31
CA THR A 157 -5.84 12.07 5.15
C THR A 157 -5.78 10.54 5.13
N SER A 158 -4.94 9.95 5.99
CA SER A 158 -4.88 8.53 6.29
C SER A 158 -5.32 8.27 7.73
N PRO A 159 -6.40 7.50 7.95
CA PRO A 159 -6.97 7.35 9.28
C PRO A 159 -6.03 6.56 10.21
N ALA A 160 -5.98 6.97 11.47
CA ALA A 160 -5.34 6.16 12.51
C ALA A 160 -6.09 4.82 12.67
N TYR A 161 -5.36 3.77 13.00
CA TYR A 161 -5.91 2.42 13.12
C TYR A 161 -5.33 1.71 14.33
N ILE A 162 -5.92 0.58 14.67
CA ILE A 162 -5.50 -0.27 15.76
C ILE A 162 -4.94 -1.56 15.18
N LEU A 163 -3.71 -1.89 15.59
CA LEU A 163 -3.10 -3.16 15.28
C LEU A 163 -3.19 -4.10 16.49
N GLU A 164 -3.91 -5.19 16.31
CA GLU A 164 -4.03 -6.27 17.28
C GLU A 164 -2.84 -7.21 17.16
N ASN A 165 -2.28 -7.60 18.30
CA ASN A 165 -1.29 -8.66 18.44
C ASN A 165 -1.76 -9.65 19.53
N PRO A 166 -1.23 -10.89 19.55
CA PRO A 166 -1.68 -11.90 20.51
C PRO A 166 -1.63 -11.47 21.98
N ASN A 167 -0.73 -10.55 22.34
CA ASN A 167 -0.47 -10.11 23.71
C ASN A 167 -0.79 -8.63 23.95
N GLY A 168 -1.38 -7.93 23.00
CA GLY A 168 -1.66 -6.50 23.18
C GLY A 168 -2.06 -5.80 21.90
N THR A 169 -2.49 -4.56 22.07
CA THR A 169 -3.07 -3.74 21.02
C THR A 169 -2.33 -2.40 20.97
N THR A 170 -2.06 -1.89 19.78
CA THR A 170 -1.33 -0.63 19.57
C THR A 170 -2.14 0.31 18.68
N LEU A 171 -2.23 1.59 19.06
CA LEU A 171 -2.76 2.65 18.20
C LEU A 171 -1.68 3.08 17.20
N CYS A 172 -1.91 2.86 15.92
CA CYS A 172 -0.99 3.25 14.85
C CYS A 172 -1.48 4.53 14.17
N ILE A 173 -0.59 5.51 14.06
CA ILE A 173 -0.87 6.85 13.52
C ILE A 173 -0.01 7.03 12.26
N PRO A 174 -0.59 7.04 11.05
CA PRO A 174 0.15 7.26 9.82
C PRO A 174 0.80 8.65 9.81
N THR A 175 2.11 8.74 9.64
CA THR A 175 2.84 10.01 9.74
C THR A 175 3.76 10.26 8.55
N ALA A 176 3.91 11.53 8.21
CA ALA A 176 5.02 12.03 7.44
C ALA A 176 6.25 12.16 8.34
N PHE A 177 7.44 11.85 7.84
CA PHE A 177 8.70 11.95 8.58
C PHE A 177 9.72 12.86 7.87
N VAL A 178 10.12 13.93 8.57
CA VAL A 178 10.98 14.99 8.05
C VAL A 178 12.18 15.24 8.96
N SER A 179 13.25 15.82 8.41
CA SER A 179 14.37 16.33 9.20
C SER A 179 13.98 17.60 9.96
N TRP A 180 14.81 18.01 10.92
CA TRP A 180 14.63 19.28 11.63
C TRP A 180 14.71 20.53 10.73
N THR A 181 15.38 20.42 9.58
CA THR A 181 15.44 21.44 8.52
C THR A 181 14.29 21.33 7.50
N GLY A 182 13.44 20.30 7.61
CA GLY A 182 12.24 20.10 6.79
C GLY A 182 12.45 19.30 5.50
N GLU A 183 13.61 18.64 5.33
CA GLU A 183 13.80 17.67 4.24
C GLU A 183 12.94 16.42 4.48
N ALA A 184 12.43 15.83 3.40
CA ALA A 184 11.68 14.58 3.49
C ALA A 184 12.65 13.40 3.72
N LEU A 185 12.41 12.65 4.80
CA LEU A 185 13.18 11.44 5.14
C LEU A 185 12.35 10.17 4.94
N ASP A 186 11.21 10.30 4.26
CA ASP A 186 10.24 9.25 4.02
C ASP A 186 9.77 9.20 2.57
N LYS A 187 8.89 8.24 2.28
CA LYS A 187 8.20 8.12 1.00
C LYS A 187 6.83 8.81 0.95
N LYS A 188 6.21 9.08 2.11
CA LYS A 188 4.89 9.72 2.19
C LYS A 188 4.95 11.21 1.88
N THR A 189 5.91 11.96 2.41
CA THR A 189 6.03 13.40 2.14
C THR A 189 6.19 13.70 0.64
N PRO A 190 7.07 13.02 -0.12
CA PRO A 190 7.16 13.20 -1.57
C PRO A 190 5.86 12.85 -2.32
N LEU A 191 5.14 11.80 -1.91
CA LEU A 191 3.85 11.42 -2.50
C LEU A 191 2.80 12.52 -2.31
N LEU A 192 2.63 13.02 -1.08
CA LEU A 192 1.68 14.11 -0.78
C LEU A 192 2.02 15.38 -1.58
N ARG A 193 3.31 15.72 -1.70
CA ARG A 193 3.77 16.85 -2.53
C ARG A 193 3.47 16.63 -4.01
N ALA A 194 3.66 15.42 -4.53
CA ALA A 194 3.35 15.06 -5.91
C ALA A 194 1.84 15.15 -6.20
N MET A 195 1.00 14.68 -5.28
CA MET A 195 -0.46 14.80 -5.39
C MET A 195 -0.92 16.26 -5.37
N LYS A 196 -0.34 17.10 -4.52
CA LYS A 196 -0.60 18.55 -4.51
C LYS A 196 -0.19 19.20 -5.82
N ALA A 197 0.96 18.82 -6.38
CA ALA A 197 1.41 19.31 -7.69
C ALA A 197 0.46 18.89 -8.81
N LEU A 198 0.02 17.63 -8.83
CA LEU A 198 -0.98 17.12 -9.77
C LEU A 198 -2.27 17.94 -9.70
N ASN A 199 -2.82 18.13 -8.51
CA ASN A 199 -4.02 18.95 -8.30
C ASN A 199 -3.84 20.36 -8.90
N ASN A 200 -2.77 21.06 -8.53
CA ASN A 200 -2.52 22.43 -8.99
C ASN A 200 -2.44 22.54 -10.52
N GLN A 201 -1.75 21.60 -11.18
CA GLN A 201 -1.61 21.61 -12.64
C GLN A 201 -2.90 21.19 -13.35
N THR A 202 -3.64 20.25 -12.79
CA THR A 202 -4.94 19.83 -13.33
C THR A 202 -5.96 20.95 -13.22
N GLN A 203 -6.03 21.63 -12.08
CA GLN A 203 -6.91 22.79 -11.87
C GLN A 203 -6.63 23.92 -12.88
N ARG A 204 -5.37 24.18 -13.20
CA ARG A 204 -5.00 25.16 -14.25
C ARG A 204 -5.64 24.80 -15.60
N ILE A 205 -5.69 23.51 -15.94
CA ILE A 205 -6.29 23.04 -17.20
C ILE A 205 -7.82 23.07 -17.12
N LEU A 206 -8.41 22.63 -16.02
CA LEU A 206 -9.87 22.61 -15.82
C LEU A 206 -10.51 24.00 -15.93
N LYS A 207 -9.78 25.05 -15.53
CA LYS A 207 -10.19 26.45 -15.73
C LYS A 207 -10.47 26.80 -17.20
N LEU A 208 -9.76 26.17 -18.14
CA LEU A 208 -9.99 26.38 -19.58
C LEU A 208 -11.32 25.78 -20.07
N PHE A 209 -11.84 24.78 -19.35
CA PHE A 209 -13.13 24.15 -19.63
C PHE A 209 -14.29 24.75 -18.82
N GLY A 210 -14.03 25.76 -17.99
CA GLY A 210 -15.03 26.34 -17.09
C GLY A 210 -15.43 25.43 -15.92
N ASN A 211 -14.62 24.41 -15.59
CA ASN A 211 -14.88 23.45 -14.52
C ASN A 211 -14.08 23.74 -13.25
N ASP A 212 -14.18 24.95 -12.70
CA ASP A 212 -13.51 25.37 -11.46
C ASP A 212 -14.51 25.38 -10.29
N ASP A 213 -14.90 24.19 -9.83
CA ASP A 213 -15.84 24.02 -8.70
C ASP A 213 -15.14 23.94 -7.33
N GLY A 214 -13.83 24.15 -7.30
CA GLY A 214 -13.01 24.09 -6.08
C GLY A 214 -12.77 22.68 -5.53
N SER A 215 -13.26 21.62 -6.18
CA SER A 215 -13.01 20.24 -5.75
C SER A 215 -11.54 19.84 -5.95
N LEU A 216 -10.92 19.22 -4.95
CA LEU A 216 -9.56 18.73 -5.11
C LEU A 216 -9.54 17.57 -6.12
N VAL A 217 -8.62 17.66 -7.08
CA VAL A 217 -8.28 16.55 -7.95
C VAL A 217 -7.21 15.70 -7.26
N THR A 218 -7.52 14.43 -7.06
CA THR A 218 -6.61 13.47 -6.40
C THR A 218 -6.28 12.33 -7.34
N ALA A 219 -5.08 11.78 -7.19
CA ALA A 219 -4.72 10.51 -7.80
C ALA A 219 -5.40 9.36 -7.05
N SER A 220 -5.79 8.33 -7.79
CA SER A 220 -6.21 7.04 -7.28
C SER A 220 -5.21 5.97 -7.69
N ALA A 221 -5.00 4.98 -6.83
CA ALA A 221 -4.13 3.83 -7.10
C ALA A 221 -4.83 2.53 -6.71
N GLY A 222 -4.76 1.53 -7.59
CA GLY A 222 -5.17 0.16 -7.35
C GLY A 222 -3.97 -0.78 -7.52
N PRO A 223 -3.21 -1.05 -6.45
CA PRO A 223 -2.07 -1.95 -6.51
C PRO A 223 -2.50 -3.42 -6.52
N GLU A 224 -1.86 -4.23 -7.36
CA GLU A 224 -2.01 -5.69 -7.40
C GLU A 224 -0.74 -6.29 -6.79
N GLN A 225 -0.85 -7.09 -5.73
CA GLN A 225 0.32 -7.62 -5.01
C GLN A 225 0.51 -9.10 -5.30
N GLU A 226 1.54 -9.42 -6.07
CA GLU A 226 1.99 -10.80 -6.24
C GLU A 226 3.02 -11.20 -5.19
N TYR A 227 3.04 -12.46 -4.78
CA TYR A 227 3.96 -12.98 -3.77
C TYR A 227 4.09 -14.50 -3.88
N PHE A 228 5.11 -15.07 -3.24
CA PHE A 228 5.23 -16.52 -3.07
C PHE A 228 4.94 -16.93 -1.64
N LEU A 229 4.27 -18.06 -1.46
CA LEU A 229 4.21 -18.77 -0.17
C LEU A 229 5.00 -20.07 -0.28
N ILE A 230 5.92 -20.26 0.65
CA ILE A 230 6.69 -21.51 0.78
C ILE A 230 6.60 -22.05 2.19
N ASP A 231 6.69 -23.37 2.33
CA ASP A 231 6.74 -23.97 3.67
C ASP A 231 7.99 -23.51 4.42
N ARG A 232 7.80 -23.13 5.69
CA ARG A 232 8.85 -22.59 6.55
C ARG A 232 10.03 -23.55 6.71
N ASN A 233 9.81 -24.87 6.71
CA ASN A 233 10.89 -25.84 6.84
C ASN A 233 11.81 -25.84 5.61
N PHE A 234 11.25 -25.68 4.40
CA PHE A 234 12.06 -25.52 3.18
C PHE A 234 12.80 -24.18 3.14
N PHE A 235 12.17 -23.11 3.63
CA PHE A 235 12.82 -21.81 3.76
C PHE A 235 14.01 -21.86 4.71
N LEU A 236 13.85 -22.41 5.91
CA LEU A 236 14.91 -22.51 6.92
C LEU A 236 16.05 -23.44 6.49
N ALA A 237 15.76 -24.44 5.65
CA ALA A 237 16.79 -25.29 5.05
C ALA A 237 17.63 -24.58 3.96
N ARG A 238 17.33 -23.32 3.65
CA ARG A 238 17.94 -22.52 2.58
C ARG A 238 18.49 -21.19 3.12
N PRO A 239 19.73 -21.16 3.63
CA PRO A 239 20.36 -19.95 4.14
C PRO A 239 20.42 -18.79 3.13
N ASP A 240 20.50 -19.11 1.83
CA ASP A 240 20.47 -18.12 0.76
C ASP A 240 19.10 -17.45 0.62
N LEU A 241 18.00 -18.20 0.72
CA LEU A 241 16.65 -17.61 0.78
C LEU A 241 16.46 -16.73 2.00
N MET A 242 16.97 -17.14 3.17
CA MET A 242 16.87 -16.37 4.40
C MET A 242 17.62 -15.03 4.34
N THR A 243 18.80 -15.04 3.72
CA THR A 243 19.69 -13.88 3.72
C THR A 243 19.43 -12.95 2.54
N ALA A 244 19.18 -13.51 1.35
CA ALA A 244 19.03 -12.74 0.12
C ALA A 244 17.57 -12.59 -0.33
N GLY A 245 16.61 -13.26 0.31
CA GLY A 245 15.20 -13.28 -0.12
C GLY A 245 14.95 -14.03 -1.43
N ARG A 246 15.99 -14.65 -2.01
CA ARG A 246 15.96 -15.40 -3.27
C ARG A 246 16.96 -16.55 -3.25
N THR A 247 16.75 -17.53 -4.10
CA THR A 247 17.74 -18.59 -4.31
C THR A 247 18.93 -18.05 -5.12
N LEU A 248 20.14 -18.34 -4.65
CA LEU A 248 21.38 -17.99 -5.37
C LEU A 248 21.83 -19.12 -6.31
N PHE A 249 21.46 -20.35 -5.98
CA PHE A 249 21.69 -21.54 -6.79
C PHE A 249 20.53 -22.54 -6.63
N GLY A 250 20.40 -23.45 -7.58
CA GLY A 250 19.39 -24.50 -7.55
C GLY A 250 19.21 -25.14 -8.92
N ALA A 251 18.92 -26.43 -8.93
CA ALA A 251 18.52 -27.12 -10.15
C ALA A 251 17.09 -26.69 -10.54
N PRO A 252 16.76 -26.63 -11.84
CA PRO A 252 15.38 -26.42 -12.29
C PRO A 252 14.43 -27.47 -11.67
N PRO A 253 13.17 -27.09 -11.37
CA PRO A 253 12.20 -28.03 -10.85
C PRO A 253 11.85 -29.11 -11.90
N ALA A 254 11.57 -30.33 -11.45
CA ALA A 254 11.18 -31.43 -12.34
C ALA A 254 9.83 -31.18 -13.04
N LYS A 255 8.93 -30.43 -12.38
CA LYS A 255 7.72 -29.84 -12.98
C LYS A 255 7.92 -28.32 -13.04
N GLY A 256 8.06 -27.78 -14.24
CA GLY A 256 8.16 -26.34 -14.48
C GLY A 256 6.79 -25.65 -14.52
N GLN A 257 6.78 -24.39 -14.93
CA GLN A 257 5.57 -23.58 -15.13
C GLN A 257 4.88 -23.81 -16.49
N GLN A 258 4.98 -25.03 -17.05
CA GLN A 258 4.49 -25.31 -18.40
C GLN A 258 2.95 -25.39 -18.43
N PHE A 259 2.33 -24.87 -19.51
CA PHE A 259 0.90 -24.95 -19.87
C PHE A 259 -0.12 -24.09 -19.11
N ASP A 260 0.28 -23.05 -18.37
CA ASP A 260 -0.65 -22.15 -17.65
C ASP A 260 -1.59 -22.87 -16.65
N ASP A 261 -1.36 -24.16 -16.36
CA ASP A 261 -2.18 -25.03 -15.49
C ASP A 261 -2.38 -24.47 -14.07
N HIS A 262 -1.53 -23.53 -13.65
CA HIS A 262 -1.53 -22.94 -12.31
C HIS A 262 -2.31 -21.61 -12.27
N TYR A 263 -2.33 -20.85 -13.37
CA TYR A 263 -3.01 -19.56 -13.40
C TYR A 263 -4.52 -19.77 -13.28
N PHE A 264 -5.13 -19.18 -12.25
CA PHE A 264 -6.52 -19.45 -11.85
C PHE A 264 -6.85 -20.94 -11.55
N GLY A 265 -5.84 -21.77 -11.26
CA GLY A 265 -6.05 -23.15 -10.78
C GLY A 265 -6.67 -23.21 -9.38
N ALA A 266 -6.95 -24.41 -8.88
CA ALA A 266 -7.41 -24.60 -7.50
C ALA A 266 -6.32 -24.21 -6.48
N ILE A 267 -6.66 -23.36 -5.51
CA ILE A 267 -5.72 -22.97 -4.44
C ILE A 267 -5.64 -24.09 -3.39
N PRO A 268 -4.44 -24.57 -3.01
CA PRO A 268 -4.30 -25.56 -1.95
C PRO A 268 -4.94 -25.12 -0.63
N GLU A 269 -5.61 -26.04 0.08
CA GLU A 269 -6.43 -25.72 1.26
C GLU A 269 -5.68 -24.94 2.35
N ARG A 270 -4.46 -25.36 2.70
CA ARG A 270 -3.60 -24.65 3.67
C ARG A 270 -3.29 -23.21 3.25
N VAL A 271 -3.11 -22.99 1.95
CA VAL A 271 -2.83 -21.66 1.40
C VAL A 271 -4.09 -20.81 1.40
N LEU A 272 -5.22 -21.38 0.99
CA LEU A 272 -6.50 -20.68 1.02
C LEU A 272 -6.87 -20.26 2.44
N ALA A 273 -6.63 -21.11 3.45
CA ALA A 273 -6.83 -20.76 4.85
C ALA A 273 -5.98 -19.55 5.28
N CYS A 274 -4.71 -19.51 4.88
CA CYS A 274 -3.82 -18.38 5.12
C CYS A 274 -4.31 -17.09 4.43
N MET A 275 -4.78 -17.18 3.19
CA MET A 275 -5.35 -16.04 2.47
C MET A 275 -6.63 -15.52 3.15
N LEU A 276 -7.50 -16.43 3.60
CA LEU A 276 -8.74 -16.09 4.31
C LEU A 276 -8.48 -15.36 5.62
N GLU A 277 -7.52 -15.82 6.44
CA GLU A 277 -7.14 -15.08 7.66
C GLU A 277 -6.45 -13.75 7.33
N THR A 278 -5.64 -13.69 6.27
CA THR A 278 -5.03 -12.43 5.82
C THR A 278 -6.11 -11.40 5.46
N GLU A 279 -7.11 -11.79 4.68
CA GLU A 279 -8.24 -10.93 4.33
C GLU A 279 -9.06 -10.52 5.55
N HIS A 280 -9.32 -11.44 6.47
CA HIS A 280 -10.01 -11.15 7.72
C HIS A 280 -9.30 -10.02 8.49
N GLU A 281 -7.99 -10.13 8.66
CA GLU A 281 -7.19 -9.10 9.34
C GLU A 281 -7.16 -7.78 8.55
N LEU A 282 -7.11 -7.84 7.22
CA LEU A 282 -7.12 -6.66 6.36
C LEU A 282 -8.48 -5.92 6.37
N TYR A 283 -9.59 -6.65 6.45
CA TYR A 283 -10.91 -6.04 6.58
C TYR A 283 -11.04 -5.28 7.90
N LYS A 284 -10.52 -5.79 9.02
CA LYS A 284 -10.47 -5.03 10.30
C LYS A 284 -9.82 -3.66 10.13
N LEU A 285 -8.76 -3.60 9.33
CA LEU A 285 -7.96 -2.42 9.02
C LEU A 285 -8.57 -1.54 7.90
N GLY A 286 -9.72 -1.93 7.35
CA GLY A 286 -10.41 -1.18 6.29
C GLY A 286 -9.82 -1.35 4.89
N VAL A 287 -8.89 -2.29 4.68
CA VAL A 287 -8.32 -2.56 3.36
C VAL A 287 -9.36 -3.33 2.51
N PRO A 288 -9.81 -2.78 1.37
CA PRO A 288 -10.91 -3.35 0.60
C PRO A 288 -10.43 -4.44 -0.37
N VAL A 289 -9.93 -5.57 0.15
CA VAL A 289 -9.51 -6.72 -0.69
C VAL A 289 -10.67 -7.18 -1.57
N LYS A 290 -10.41 -7.35 -2.87
CA LYS A 290 -11.43 -7.70 -3.86
C LYS A 290 -11.19 -9.05 -4.51
N THR A 291 -9.95 -9.33 -4.90
CA THR A 291 -9.57 -10.55 -5.62
C THR A 291 -8.37 -11.22 -4.98
N ARG A 292 -8.33 -12.55 -5.08
CA ARG A 292 -7.19 -13.41 -4.79
C ARG A 292 -7.16 -14.56 -5.79
N HIS A 293 -5.99 -14.99 -6.22
CA HIS A 293 -5.84 -16.16 -7.07
C HIS A 293 -4.42 -16.75 -7.06
N ASN A 294 -4.29 -17.92 -7.66
CA ASN A 294 -3.00 -18.45 -8.07
C ASN A 294 -2.44 -17.63 -9.24
N GLU A 295 -1.13 -17.44 -9.21
CA GLU A 295 -0.36 -16.87 -10.31
C GLU A 295 0.28 -17.96 -11.19
N VAL A 296 1.00 -17.53 -12.23
CA VAL A 296 1.60 -18.43 -13.23
C VAL A 296 2.63 -19.40 -12.63
N ALA A 297 3.48 -18.96 -11.70
CA ALA A 297 4.50 -19.84 -11.11
C ALA A 297 3.96 -20.68 -9.94
N PRO A 298 4.49 -21.90 -9.72
CA PRO A 298 4.12 -22.72 -8.57
C PRO A 298 4.38 -22.03 -7.23
N GLY A 299 3.34 -21.95 -6.39
CA GLY A 299 3.41 -21.28 -5.09
C GLY A 299 3.44 -19.75 -5.19
N GLN A 300 3.18 -19.18 -6.37
CA GLN A 300 2.94 -17.76 -6.58
C GLN A 300 1.44 -17.48 -6.50
N TYR A 301 1.11 -16.34 -5.91
CA TYR A 301 -0.28 -15.89 -5.71
C TYR A 301 -0.37 -14.39 -5.89
N GLU A 302 -1.58 -13.91 -6.15
CA GLU A 302 -1.91 -12.49 -6.19
C GLU A 302 -3.06 -12.17 -5.21
N VAL A 303 -3.01 -10.97 -4.63
CA VAL A 303 -4.13 -10.33 -3.95
C VAL A 303 -4.25 -8.87 -4.42
N ALA A 304 -5.46 -8.43 -4.76
CA ALA A 304 -5.71 -7.06 -5.20
C ALA A 304 -6.88 -6.42 -4.43
N PRO A 305 -6.64 -5.29 -3.73
CA PRO A 305 -7.70 -4.41 -3.23
C PRO A 305 -8.39 -3.61 -4.33
N VAL A 306 -9.57 -3.09 -4.03
CA VAL A 306 -10.18 -2.02 -4.84
C VAL A 306 -9.28 -0.80 -4.82
N TYR A 307 -9.23 -0.05 -5.92
CA TYR A 307 -8.51 1.21 -5.97
C TYR A 307 -9.04 2.20 -4.93
N GLU A 308 -8.14 3.01 -4.39
CA GLU A 308 -8.45 4.06 -3.42
C GLU A 308 -7.69 5.34 -3.78
N ASN A 309 -7.86 6.40 -2.99
CA ASN A 309 -6.97 7.55 -3.06
C ASN A 309 -5.51 7.07 -2.93
N ALA A 310 -4.63 7.56 -3.81
CA ALA A 310 -3.27 7.02 -3.95
C ALA A 310 -2.46 7.04 -2.63
N ASN A 311 -2.71 8.02 -1.75
CA ASN A 311 -2.07 8.08 -0.44
C ASN A 311 -2.54 6.93 0.49
N VAL A 312 -3.86 6.74 0.59
CA VAL A 312 -4.48 5.67 1.39
C VAL A 312 -4.11 4.30 0.82
N ALA A 313 -4.20 4.12 -0.50
CA ALA A 313 -3.81 2.90 -1.18
C ALA A 313 -2.34 2.53 -0.91
N THR A 314 -1.45 3.52 -0.81
CA THR A 314 -0.04 3.29 -0.47
C THR A 314 0.13 2.78 0.97
N ASP A 315 -0.58 3.34 1.93
CA ASP A 315 -0.54 2.88 3.32
C ASP A 315 -1.16 1.48 3.46
N HIS A 316 -2.32 1.25 2.84
CA HIS A 316 -2.97 -0.05 2.78
C HIS A 316 -2.10 -1.11 2.11
N GLN A 317 -1.31 -0.75 1.09
CA GLN A 317 -0.37 -1.67 0.46
C GLN A 317 0.72 -2.14 1.43
N GLN A 318 1.22 -1.25 2.29
CA GLN A 318 2.22 -1.59 3.30
C GLN A 318 1.61 -2.50 4.37
N LEU A 319 0.40 -2.19 4.82
CA LEU A 319 -0.37 -3.04 5.75
C LEU A 319 -0.65 -4.43 5.16
N LEU A 320 -0.98 -4.50 3.87
CA LEU A 320 -1.20 -5.74 3.14
C LEU A 320 0.07 -6.61 3.15
N MET A 321 1.22 -6.04 2.78
CA MET A 321 2.49 -6.79 2.78
C MET A 321 2.90 -7.24 4.19
N LEU A 322 2.70 -6.40 5.20
CA LEU A 322 2.98 -6.75 6.60
C LEU A 322 2.06 -7.89 7.08
N THR A 323 0.77 -7.79 6.77
CA THR A 323 -0.25 -8.78 7.18
C THR A 323 0.01 -10.12 6.49
N LEU A 324 0.33 -10.13 5.21
CA LEU A 324 0.71 -11.35 4.49
C LEU A 324 1.87 -12.09 5.16
N LYS A 325 2.93 -11.37 5.52
CA LYS A 325 4.10 -11.95 6.21
C LYS A 325 3.73 -12.50 7.58
N ARG A 326 3.04 -11.69 8.39
CA ARG A 326 2.62 -12.04 9.75
C ARG A 326 1.68 -13.25 9.79
N VAL A 327 0.70 -13.30 8.90
CA VAL A 327 -0.28 -14.40 8.86
C VAL A 327 0.35 -15.67 8.30
N ALA A 328 1.21 -15.59 7.28
CA ALA A 328 1.89 -16.77 6.72
C ALA A 328 2.63 -17.59 7.79
N GLU A 329 3.25 -16.95 8.77
CA GLU A 329 3.96 -17.62 9.86
C GLU A 329 3.04 -18.50 10.73
N LYS A 330 1.79 -18.06 10.98
CA LYS A 330 0.78 -18.82 11.73
C LYS A 330 0.39 -20.12 11.04
N TYR A 331 0.50 -20.14 9.71
CA TYR A 331 0.25 -21.32 8.90
C TYR A 331 1.53 -22.10 8.58
N GLY A 332 2.63 -21.85 9.28
CA GLY A 332 3.93 -22.52 9.07
C GLY A 332 4.54 -22.24 7.69
N MET A 333 4.17 -21.12 7.07
CA MET A 333 4.67 -20.68 5.76
C MET A 333 5.50 -19.41 5.89
N VAL A 334 6.21 -19.05 4.83
CA VAL A 334 6.93 -17.80 4.70
C VAL A 334 6.45 -17.11 3.43
N CYS A 335 6.03 -15.85 3.56
CA CYS A 335 5.67 -15.00 2.43
C CYS A 335 6.89 -14.27 1.89
N LEU A 336 7.23 -14.56 0.63
CA LEU A 336 8.30 -13.90 -0.10
C LEU A 336 7.72 -12.83 -1.01
N THR A 337 8.11 -11.58 -0.77
CA THR A 337 7.74 -10.41 -1.59
C THR A 337 8.89 -9.95 -2.50
N HIS A 338 9.94 -10.75 -2.61
CA HIS A 338 11.06 -10.48 -3.51
C HIS A 338 10.61 -10.66 -4.96
N GLU A 339 11.03 -9.77 -5.87
CA GLU A 339 10.55 -9.68 -7.25
C GLU A 339 10.97 -10.86 -8.13
N LYS A 340 12.08 -11.51 -7.77
CA LYS A 340 12.56 -12.75 -8.41
C LYS A 340 13.12 -13.76 -7.40
N PRO A 341 12.27 -14.46 -6.62
CA PRO A 341 12.75 -15.34 -5.56
C PRO A 341 13.36 -16.64 -6.11
N PHE A 342 12.89 -17.10 -7.27
CA PHE A 342 13.37 -18.33 -7.93
C PHE A 342 13.78 -18.04 -9.38
N ALA A 343 14.93 -18.60 -9.80
CA ALA A 343 15.39 -18.50 -11.18
C ALA A 343 14.60 -19.45 -12.10
N GLY A 344 14.37 -19.03 -13.35
CA GLY A 344 13.74 -19.86 -14.38
C GLY A 344 12.22 -20.01 -14.31
N VAL A 345 11.55 -19.26 -13.43
CA VAL A 345 10.07 -19.16 -13.33
C VAL A 345 9.62 -17.70 -13.31
N ASN A 346 8.32 -17.40 -13.39
CA ASN A 346 7.79 -16.03 -13.25
C ASN A 346 8.28 -15.37 -11.97
N GLY A 347 8.47 -14.05 -12.03
CA GLY A 347 8.77 -13.24 -10.85
C GLY A 347 7.52 -12.57 -10.33
N SER A 348 7.59 -11.99 -9.13
CA SER A 348 6.45 -11.28 -8.52
C SER A 348 6.41 -9.81 -8.94
N GLY A 349 5.31 -9.46 -9.60
CA GLY A 349 4.88 -8.13 -9.96
C GLY A 349 4.30 -7.31 -8.80
N LYS A 350 4.19 -6.01 -9.06
CA LYS A 350 3.24 -5.14 -8.37
C LYS A 350 2.71 -4.16 -9.38
N HIS A 351 1.61 -4.50 -10.04
CA HIS A 351 0.96 -3.56 -10.94
C HIS A 351 0.33 -2.44 -10.12
N VAL A 352 0.25 -1.25 -10.72
CA VAL A 352 -0.41 -0.09 -10.10
C VAL A 352 -1.33 0.52 -11.13
N ASN A 353 -2.62 0.23 -11.00
CA ASN A 353 -3.65 0.89 -11.80
C ASN A 353 -3.77 2.34 -11.33
N PHE A 354 -3.47 3.29 -12.20
CA PHE A 354 -3.43 4.71 -11.89
C PHE A 354 -4.52 5.47 -12.62
N SER A 355 -5.22 6.35 -11.90
CA SER A 355 -6.12 7.34 -12.46
C SER A 355 -6.10 8.62 -11.62
N PHE A 356 -6.76 9.67 -12.09
CA PHE A 356 -6.92 10.89 -11.31
C PHE A 356 -8.21 11.62 -11.68
N GLY A 357 -8.80 12.28 -10.70
CA GLY A 357 -10.12 12.88 -10.84
C GLY A 357 -10.56 13.60 -9.59
N SER A 358 -11.79 14.11 -9.61
CA SER A 358 -12.44 14.71 -8.44
C SER A 358 -13.82 14.07 -8.21
N PRO A 359 -14.39 14.18 -6.99
CA PRO A 359 -15.73 13.67 -6.72
C PRO A 359 -16.83 14.22 -7.64
N THR A 360 -16.65 15.43 -8.17
CA THR A 360 -17.63 16.10 -9.04
C THR A 360 -17.42 15.83 -10.52
N LEU A 361 -16.16 15.64 -10.96
CA LEU A 361 -15.81 15.45 -12.38
C LEU A 361 -15.62 14.00 -12.77
N GLY A 362 -15.47 13.10 -11.79
CA GLY A 362 -15.13 11.70 -12.02
C GLY A 362 -13.70 11.51 -12.51
N ASN A 363 -13.43 10.39 -13.16
CA ASN A 363 -12.12 10.05 -13.71
C ASN A 363 -11.82 10.88 -14.97
N LEU A 364 -10.71 11.64 -14.96
CA LEU A 364 -10.29 12.47 -16.09
C LEU A 364 -9.65 11.66 -17.23
N LEU A 365 -9.36 10.38 -17.00
CA LEU A 365 -8.87 9.42 -17.99
C LEU A 365 -9.97 8.48 -18.51
N GLU A 366 -11.23 8.79 -18.23
CA GLU A 366 -12.36 8.04 -18.77
C GLU A 366 -12.80 8.58 -20.13
N PRO A 367 -12.78 7.76 -21.20
CA PRO A 367 -13.07 8.23 -22.55
C PRO A 367 -14.56 8.59 -22.77
N GLY A 368 -15.47 7.91 -22.08
CA GLY A 368 -16.92 8.00 -22.30
C GLY A 368 -17.38 7.29 -23.58
N GLU A 369 -18.66 7.44 -23.91
CA GLU A 369 -19.28 6.78 -25.08
C GLU A 369 -18.81 7.36 -26.43
N THR A 370 -18.49 8.66 -26.46
CA THR A 370 -18.00 9.37 -27.65
C THR A 370 -16.62 9.99 -27.40
N PRO A 371 -15.54 9.18 -27.35
CA PRO A 371 -14.20 9.65 -26.96
C PRO A 371 -13.69 10.81 -27.83
N HIS A 372 -14.05 10.82 -29.12
CA HIS A 372 -13.66 11.85 -30.08
C HIS A 372 -14.27 13.23 -29.82
N GLN A 373 -15.38 13.31 -29.08
CA GLN A 373 -16.03 14.56 -28.67
C GLN A 373 -15.57 15.02 -27.28
N ASN A 374 -14.97 14.12 -26.50
CA ASN A 374 -14.55 14.40 -25.13
C ASN A 374 -13.19 15.11 -25.11
N ALA A 375 -13.21 16.41 -25.43
CA ALA A 375 -12.01 17.26 -25.48
C ALA A 375 -11.22 17.25 -24.15
N ARG A 376 -11.91 17.13 -23.01
CA ARG A 376 -11.29 17.04 -21.69
C ARG A 376 -10.46 15.77 -21.55
N PHE A 377 -11.06 14.61 -21.80
CA PHE A 377 -10.35 13.32 -21.81
C PHE A 377 -9.17 13.33 -22.79
N LEU A 378 -9.40 13.78 -24.03
CA LEU A 378 -8.36 13.83 -25.06
C LEU A 378 -7.15 14.65 -24.61
N LEU A 379 -7.38 15.81 -23.99
CA LEU A 379 -6.31 16.66 -23.50
C LEU A 379 -5.52 16.01 -22.36
N PHE A 380 -6.21 15.41 -21.37
CA PHE A 380 -5.54 14.75 -20.25
C PHE A 380 -4.81 13.47 -20.69
N CYS A 381 -5.41 12.68 -21.58
CA CYS A 381 -4.78 11.50 -22.18
C CYS A 381 -3.52 11.90 -22.96
N ALA A 382 -3.58 12.95 -23.80
CA ALA A 382 -2.42 13.51 -24.49
C ALA A 382 -1.32 13.99 -23.52
N ALA A 383 -1.72 14.62 -22.41
CA ALA A 383 -0.80 15.06 -21.38
C ALA A 383 -0.08 13.89 -20.68
N VAL A 384 -0.80 12.80 -20.39
CA VAL A 384 -0.20 11.55 -19.86
C VAL A 384 0.75 10.94 -20.88
N ILE A 385 0.37 10.84 -22.16
CA ILE A 385 1.24 10.32 -23.22
C ILE A 385 2.54 11.11 -23.28
N ARG A 386 2.43 12.44 -23.33
CA ARG A 386 3.59 13.33 -23.34
C ARG A 386 4.43 13.24 -22.06
N ALA A 387 3.80 13.05 -20.90
CA ALA A 387 4.52 12.91 -19.64
C ALA A 387 5.35 11.63 -19.61
N VAL A 388 4.79 10.50 -20.05
CA VAL A 388 5.53 9.23 -20.11
C VAL A 388 6.67 9.30 -21.11
N ASP A 389 6.44 9.86 -22.30
CA ASP A 389 7.50 10.05 -23.30
C ASP A 389 8.64 10.93 -22.76
N LYS A 390 8.29 12.11 -22.22
CA LYS A 390 9.28 13.07 -21.72
C LYS A 390 10.03 12.59 -20.47
N TYR A 391 9.37 11.84 -19.59
CA TYR A 391 9.90 11.42 -18.29
C TYR A 391 10.13 9.91 -18.18
N ALA A 392 10.25 9.20 -19.31
CA ALA A 392 10.48 7.74 -19.35
C ALA A 392 11.65 7.29 -18.46
N LEU A 393 12.79 7.99 -18.54
CA LEU A 393 13.96 7.67 -17.73
C LEU A 393 13.71 7.85 -16.23
N LEU A 394 12.95 8.90 -15.85
CA LEU A 394 12.57 9.12 -14.46
C LEU A 394 11.64 8.00 -13.97
N LEU A 395 10.62 7.64 -14.76
CA LEU A 395 9.71 6.53 -14.44
C LEU A 395 10.46 5.19 -14.29
N ARG A 396 11.45 4.93 -15.17
CA ARG A 396 12.30 3.74 -15.04
C ARG A 396 13.14 3.76 -13.77
N SER A 397 13.67 4.92 -13.38
CA SER A 397 14.55 5.07 -12.22
C SER A 397 13.83 4.82 -10.89
N ILE A 398 12.55 5.20 -10.77
CA ILE A 398 11.80 5.05 -9.52
C ILE A 398 11.39 3.59 -9.22
N ILE A 399 11.38 2.72 -10.24
CA ILE A 399 11.15 1.27 -10.09
C ILE A 399 12.45 0.45 -10.19
N ALA A 400 13.60 1.12 -10.36
CA ALA A 400 14.89 0.46 -10.45
C ALA A 400 15.35 0.01 -9.06
N HIS A 401 15.51 -1.30 -8.90
CA HIS A 401 16.01 -1.92 -7.69
C HIS A 401 16.75 -3.20 -8.07
N ALA A 402 17.82 -3.55 -7.34
CA ALA A 402 18.65 -4.71 -7.66
C ALA A 402 17.83 -6.00 -7.81
N ASN A 403 16.80 -6.16 -6.97
CA ASN A 403 15.90 -7.31 -7.03
C ASN A 403 15.02 -7.30 -8.30
N ASN A 404 14.48 -6.14 -8.67
CA ASN A 404 13.56 -6.00 -9.80
C ASN A 404 14.30 -6.14 -11.15
N ASP A 405 15.58 -5.82 -11.21
CA ASP A 405 16.41 -6.04 -12.40
C ASP A 405 16.56 -7.54 -12.75
N HIS A 406 16.35 -8.44 -11.80
CA HIS A 406 16.25 -9.88 -12.09
C HIS A 406 14.89 -10.30 -12.67
N ARG A 407 13.87 -9.42 -12.61
CA ARG A 407 12.51 -9.68 -13.11
C ARG A 407 12.29 -9.09 -14.50
N LEU A 408 12.67 -7.84 -14.72
CA LEU A 408 12.32 -7.07 -15.93
C LEU A 408 12.87 -7.70 -17.22
N GLY A 409 12.04 -7.72 -18.27
CA GLY A 409 12.38 -8.27 -19.59
C GLY A 409 12.36 -9.80 -19.70
N ALA A 410 11.76 -10.48 -18.72
CA ALA A 410 11.54 -11.93 -18.71
C ALA A 410 10.03 -12.24 -18.69
N HIS A 411 9.67 -13.49 -18.37
CA HIS A 411 8.29 -14.01 -18.29
C HIS A 411 7.25 -12.99 -17.81
N GLU A 412 6.45 -12.45 -18.75
CA GLU A 412 5.38 -11.44 -18.57
C GLU A 412 5.76 -10.10 -17.93
N ALA A 413 7.00 -9.97 -17.46
CA ALA A 413 7.52 -8.72 -16.91
C ALA A 413 7.88 -7.75 -18.05
N PRO A 414 7.47 -6.48 -17.95
CA PRO A 414 7.83 -5.49 -18.97
C PRO A 414 9.35 -5.35 -19.07
N PRO A 415 9.89 -5.06 -20.28
CA PRO A 415 11.30 -4.74 -20.42
C PRO A 415 11.64 -3.43 -19.70
N ALA A 416 12.93 -3.13 -19.58
CA ALA A 416 13.40 -1.87 -19.02
C ALA A 416 13.05 -0.63 -19.88
N ILE A 417 12.37 -0.82 -21.02
CA ILE A 417 11.95 0.22 -21.95
C ILE A 417 10.53 0.65 -21.58
N ILE A 418 10.36 1.94 -21.29
CA ILE A 418 9.04 2.51 -21.01
C ILE A 418 8.35 2.86 -22.33
N SER A 419 7.14 2.33 -22.52
CA SER A 419 6.28 2.61 -23.66
C SER A 419 4.82 2.62 -23.23
N ILE A 420 3.95 3.27 -24.01
CA ILE A 420 2.50 3.27 -23.77
C ILE A 420 1.83 2.35 -24.79
N PHE A 421 0.84 1.61 -24.32
CA PHE A 421 -0.15 0.94 -25.15
C PHE A 421 -1.51 1.65 -25.00
N LEU A 422 -2.04 2.19 -26.09
CA LEU A 422 -3.35 2.88 -26.11
C LEU A 422 -4.49 1.98 -26.61
N GLY A 423 -4.16 0.86 -27.26
CA GLY A 423 -5.13 0.08 -28.03
C GLY A 423 -5.54 0.75 -29.35
N ASP A 424 -6.21 0.01 -30.22
CA ASP A 424 -6.49 0.43 -31.59
C ASP A 424 -7.43 1.64 -31.68
N GLN A 425 -8.43 1.72 -30.80
CA GLN A 425 -9.43 2.78 -30.81
C GLN A 425 -8.81 4.15 -30.50
N LEU A 426 -8.04 4.26 -29.41
CA LEU A 426 -7.43 5.51 -29.00
C LEU A 426 -6.23 5.86 -29.90
N THR A 427 -5.49 4.87 -30.40
CA THR A 427 -4.40 5.11 -31.36
C THR A 427 -4.94 5.77 -32.64
N ASP A 428 -6.02 5.22 -33.21
CA ASP A 428 -6.68 5.80 -34.39
C ASP A 428 -7.14 7.24 -34.13
N LEU A 429 -7.69 7.48 -32.94
CA LEU A 429 -8.16 8.79 -32.53
C LEU A 429 -7.04 9.85 -32.49
N PHE A 430 -5.88 9.50 -31.92
CA PHE A 430 -4.73 10.40 -31.86
C PHE A 430 -4.07 10.63 -33.23
N GLU A 431 -4.06 9.62 -34.12
CA GLU A 431 -3.61 9.81 -35.50
C GLU A 431 -4.56 10.74 -36.29
N GLN A 432 -5.87 10.66 -36.07
CA GLN A 432 -6.82 11.62 -36.65
C GLN A 432 -6.57 13.06 -36.16
N ILE A 433 -6.29 13.24 -34.86
CA ILE A 433 -5.96 14.56 -34.30
C ILE A 433 -4.70 15.13 -34.96
N LYS A 434 -3.66 14.30 -35.12
CA LYS A 434 -2.43 14.68 -35.83
C LYS A 434 -2.69 15.05 -37.30
N ALA A 435 -3.66 14.40 -37.94
CA ALA A 435 -4.07 14.68 -39.33
C ALA A 435 -5.02 15.90 -39.48
N GLY A 436 -5.34 16.62 -38.39
CA GLY A 436 -6.14 17.85 -38.44
C GLY A 436 -7.50 17.77 -37.75
N GLY A 437 -7.79 16.71 -36.99
CA GLY A 437 -8.92 16.65 -36.05
C GLY A 437 -9.60 15.29 -36.00
N ALA A 438 -10.00 14.88 -34.79
CA ALA A 438 -10.80 13.67 -34.57
C ALA A 438 -12.23 13.84 -35.08
N LYS A 439 -12.69 12.92 -35.93
CA LYS A 439 -14.05 12.93 -36.51
C LYS A 439 -14.88 11.72 -36.10
N SER A 440 -14.24 10.62 -35.74
CA SER A 440 -14.90 9.39 -35.30
C SER A 440 -13.98 8.59 -34.37
N SER A 441 -14.56 7.63 -33.65
CA SER A 441 -13.82 6.63 -32.87
C SER A 441 -14.21 5.24 -33.37
N LYS A 442 -13.23 4.36 -33.60
CA LYS A 442 -13.51 2.94 -33.88
C LYS A 442 -14.36 2.34 -32.75
N VAL A 443 -15.26 1.41 -33.07
CA VAL A 443 -15.95 0.64 -32.02
C VAL A 443 -14.91 -0.26 -31.35
N MET A 444 -14.90 -0.34 -30.01
CA MET A 444 -14.03 -1.30 -29.32
C MET A 444 -14.30 -2.69 -29.89
N SER A 445 -13.28 -3.33 -30.45
CA SER A 445 -13.34 -4.77 -30.70
C SER A 445 -13.38 -5.44 -29.33
N THR A 446 -14.51 -6.04 -29.00
CA THR A 446 -14.71 -6.86 -27.79
C THR A 446 -13.74 -8.01 -27.72
#